data_AF-A0A531LLE5-F1
#
_entry.id   AF-A0A531LLE5-F1
#
_cell.length_a   1.000
_cell.length_b   1.000
_cell.length_c   1.000
_cell.angle_alpha   90.00
_cell.angle_beta   90.00
_cell.angle_gamma   90.00
#
_symmetry.space_group_name_H-M   'P 1'
#
loop_
_entity.id
_entity.type
_entity.pdbx_description
1 polymer ?
#
loop_
_entity_poly.entity_id
_entity_poly.type
_entity_poly.pdbx_seq_one_letter_code
_entity_poly.pdbx_strand_id
1 'polypeptide(L)'
;PARAACVFGAAKAGHPVKIAHGEATVMAMLECYEASPVAWRVLARVADAFMTVDEDDAVAVMRRLARPAGNDPAIVAGESGGVGLAG
;
A
#
# COMPACT_ATOMS: atom_id res chain seq x y z
N PRO A 1 2.33 2.21 -0.65
CA PRO A 1 2.99 3.22 -1.51
C PRO A 1 4.49 3.02 -1.59
N ALA A 2 5.08 3.02 -2.80
CA ALA A 2 6.53 2.96 -2.98
C ALA A 2 7.26 4.09 -2.22
N ARG A 3 6.63 5.26 -2.12
CA ARG A 3 7.16 6.46 -1.43
C ARG A 3 7.14 6.39 0.10
N ALA A 4 6.30 5.53 0.68
CA ALA A 4 6.08 5.42 2.14
C ALA A 4 5.99 3.94 2.58
N ALA A 5 6.91 3.12 2.07
CA ALA A 5 6.84 1.66 2.20
C ALA A 5 7.42 1.11 3.52
N CYS A 6 7.00 1.64 4.67
CA CYS A 6 7.64 1.30 5.96
C CYS A 6 7.58 -0.19 6.32
N VAL A 7 6.47 -0.87 6.01
CA VAL A 7 6.32 -2.32 6.26
C VAL A 7 7.24 -3.14 5.35
N PHE A 8 7.38 -2.74 4.09
CA PHE A 8 8.31 -3.37 3.15
C PHE A 8 9.78 -3.17 3.57
N GLY A 9 10.11 -1.97 4.06
CA GLY A 9 11.41 -1.69 4.67
C GLY A 9 11.70 -2.57 5.90
N ALA A 10 10.71 -2.72 6.79
CA ALA A 10 10.81 -3.61 7.94
C ALA A 10 11.01 -5.08 7.53
N ALA A 11 10.31 -5.54 6.48
CA ALA A 11 10.50 -6.88 5.93
C ALA A 11 11.90 -7.12 5.37
N LYS A 12 12.45 -6.14 4.64
CA LYS A 12 13.84 -6.21 4.17
C LYS A 12 14.87 -6.24 5.32
N ALA A 13 14.62 -5.51 6.40
CA ALA A 13 15.52 -5.44 7.55
C ALA A 13 15.33 -6.59 8.56
N GLY A 14 14.18 -7.28 8.54
CA GLY A 14 13.80 -8.28 9.52
C GLY A 14 13.28 -7.71 10.85
N HIS A 15 13.23 -6.39 10.99
CA HIS A 15 12.72 -5.69 12.19
C HIS A 15 12.16 -4.32 11.80
N PRO A 16 11.31 -3.67 12.64
CA PRO A 16 10.83 -2.33 12.37
C PRO A 16 12.00 -1.36 12.19
N VAL A 17 11.94 -0.56 11.13
CA VAL A 17 12.90 0.50 10.83
C VAL A 17 12.14 1.74 10.42
N LYS A 18 12.73 2.90 10.70
CA LYS A 18 12.29 4.17 10.16
C LYS A 18 12.88 4.36 8.77
N ILE A 19 12.04 4.55 7.76
CA ILE A 19 12.45 4.91 6.42
C ILE A 19 12.55 6.44 6.28
N ALA A 20 13.36 6.91 5.34
CA ALA A 20 13.49 8.34 5.07
C ALA A 20 12.16 8.93 4.59
N HIS A 21 11.89 10.18 4.97
CA HIS A 21 10.79 10.93 4.39
C HIS A 21 11.19 11.39 2.99
N GLY A 22 10.27 11.28 2.04
CA GLY A 22 10.48 11.63 0.64
C GLY A 22 9.37 12.54 0.11
N GLU A 23 9.02 12.36 -1.15
CA GLU A 23 7.83 12.99 -1.73
C GLU A 23 6.56 12.41 -1.11
N ALA A 24 5.54 13.27 -0.96
CA ALA A 24 4.22 12.84 -0.51
C ALA A 24 3.60 11.80 -1.48
N THR A 25 2.77 10.93 -0.92
CA THR A 25 1.96 9.97 -1.68
C THR A 25 0.51 10.44 -1.81
N VAL A 26 -0.14 10.14 -2.93
CA VAL A 26 -1.59 10.34 -3.11
C VAL A 26 -2.40 9.39 -2.22
N MET A 27 -1.80 8.29 -1.77
CA MET A 27 -2.41 7.33 -0.84
C MET A 27 -2.32 7.85 0.61
N ALA A 28 -2.99 8.96 0.93
CA ALA A 28 -2.83 9.72 2.19
C ALA A 28 -2.87 8.87 3.48
N MET A 29 -3.73 7.86 3.58
CA MET A 29 -3.85 7.01 4.77
C MET A 29 -2.75 5.93 4.87
N LEU A 30 -1.86 5.84 3.88
CA LEU A 30 -0.74 4.92 3.81
C LEU A 30 0.61 5.65 3.84
N GLU A 31 0.62 6.95 4.14
CA GLU A 31 1.86 7.73 4.31
C GLU A 31 2.49 7.44 5.68
N CYS A 32 3.15 6.28 5.78
CA CYS A 32 3.80 5.83 7.00
C CYS A 32 5.30 5.63 6.80
N TYR A 33 6.09 6.10 7.76
CA TYR A 33 7.55 6.05 7.70
C TYR A 33 8.17 5.11 8.75
N GLU A 34 7.37 4.56 9.66
CA GLU A 34 7.80 3.57 10.64
C GLU A 34 6.66 2.58 10.89
N ALA A 35 6.93 1.29 10.69
CA ALA A 35 5.91 0.26 10.87
C ALA A 35 5.51 0.14 12.34
N SER A 36 4.20 0.03 12.61
CA SER A 36 3.69 -0.26 13.95
C SER A 36 4.34 -1.52 14.53
N PRO A 37 5.00 -1.45 15.70
CA PRO A 37 5.64 -2.62 16.31
C PRO A 37 4.64 -3.74 16.62
N VAL A 38 3.39 -3.39 16.96
CA VAL A 38 2.33 -4.36 17.26
C VAL A 38 1.91 -5.10 15.98
N ALA A 39 1.68 -4.37 14.89
CA ALA A 39 1.33 -4.98 13.61
C ALA A 39 2.48 -5.83 13.06
N TRP A 40 3.72 -5.33 13.16
CA TRP A 40 4.91 -6.05 12.69
C TRP A 40 5.07 -7.42 13.34
N ARG A 41 4.83 -7.53 14.65
CA ARG A 41 4.88 -8.83 15.35
C ARG A 41 3.97 -9.89 14.73
N VAL A 42 2.84 -9.50 14.16
CA VAL A 42 1.92 -10.41 13.49
C VAL A 42 2.43 -10.67 12.06
N LEU A 43 2.65 -9.61 11.29
CA LEU A 43 3.04 -9.69 9.88
C LEU A 43 4.33 -10.49 9.67
N ALA A 44 5.34 -10.32 10.52
CA ALA A 44 6.60 -11.04 10.44
C ALA A 44 6.47 -12.57 10.57
N ARG A 45 5.33 -13.07 11.07
CA ARG A 45 5.07 -14.50 11.24
C ARG A 45 4.13 -15.09 10.20
N VAL A 46 3.22 -14.28 9.68
CA VAL A 46 2.07 -14.79 8.90
C VAL A 46 1.96 -14.21 7.49
N ALA A 47 2.69 -13.14 7.17
CA ALA A 47 2.66 -12.60 5.83
C ALA A 47 3.53 -13.44 4.89
N ASP A 48 2.96 -13.89 3.78
CA ASP A 48 3.70 -14.63 2.75
C ASP A 48 4.55 -13.70 1.88
N ALA A 49 4.08 -12.47 1.67
CA ALA A 49 4.75 -11.48 0.82
C ALA A 49 4.47 -10.04 1.28
N PHE A 50 5.36 -9.14 0.84
CA PHE A 50 5.22 -7.70 0.97
C PHE A 50 5.48 -7.07 -0.38
N MET A 51 4.70 -6.05 -0.75
CA MET A 51 4.84 -5.36 -2.03
C MET A 51 4.79 -3.84 -1.87
N THR A 52 5.29 -3.16 -2.89
CA THR A 52 5.14 -1.72 -3.09
C THR A 52 4.25 -1.49 -4.31
N VAL A 53 3.52 -0.38 -4.31
CA VAL A 53 2.69 0.05 -5.43
C VAL A 53 3.03 1.50 -5.74
N ASP A 54 3.19 1.80 -7.03
CA ASP A 54 3.49 3.14 -7.50
C ASP A 54 2.23 4.02 -7.52
N GLU A 55 2.42 5.33 -7.58
CA GLU A 55 1.32 6.30 -7.49
C GLU A 55 0.35 6.17 -8.67
N ASP A 56 0.88 5.94 -9.87
CA ASP A 56 0.07 5.79 -11.09
C ASP A 56 -0.80 4.53 -11.06
N ASP A 57 -0.32 3.46 -10.43
CA ASP A 57 -1.09 2.22 -10.26
C ASP A 57 -2.29 2.42 -9.33
N ALA A 58 -2.13 3.19 -8.25
CA ALA A 58 -3.25 3.52 -7.36
C ALA A 58 -4.34 4.27 -8.13
N VAL A 59 -3.97 5.24 -8.96
CA VAL A 59 -4.90 6.00 -9.81
C VAL A 59 -5.54 5.11 -10.89
N ALA A 60 -4.77 4.21 -11.50
CA ALA A 60 -5.29 3.27 -12.49
C ALA A 60 -6.33 2.33 -11.87
N VAL A 61 -6.08 1.84 -10.66
CA VAL A 61 -7.01 1.00 -9.90
C VAL A 61 -8.29 1.74 -9.54
N MET A 62 -8.21 2.99 -9.07
CA MET A 62 -9.41 3.80 -8.83
C MET A 62 -10.28 3.91 -10.08
N ARG A 63 -9.66 4.19 -11.24
CA ARG A 63 -10.37 4.28 -12.52
C ARG A 63 -10.99 2.96 -12.93
N ARG A 64 -10.28 1.85 -12.73
CA ARG A 64 -10.77 0.50 -13.03
C ARG A 64 -11.96 0.12 -12.15
N LEU A 65 -11.93 0.44 -10.86
CA LEU A 65 -13.04 0.19 -9.94
C LEU A 65 -14.28 1.03 -10.30
N ALA A 66 -14.08 2.31 -10.66
CA ALA A 66 -15.18 3.20 -11.03
C ALA A 66 -15.76 2.92 -12.43
N ARG A 67 -14.96 2.35 -13.34
CA ARG A 67 -15.34 1.98 -14.71
C ARG A 67 -14.91 0.54 -15.00
N PRO A 68 -15.58 -0.44 -14.40
CA PRO A 68 -15.17 -1.83 -14.52
C PRO A 68 -15.47 -2.39 -15.91
N ALA A 69 -14.85 -3.51 -16.24
CA ALA A 69 -15.07 -4.20 -17.51
C ALA A 69 -16.33 -5.08 -17.44
N GLY A 70 -17.07 -5.17 -18.54
CA GLY A 70 -18.22 -6.05 -18.64
C GLY A 70 -19.36 -5.64 -17.71
N ASN A 71 -19.86 -6.60 -16.92
CA ASN A 71 -21.04 -6.43 -16.07
C ASN A 71 -20.70 -6.34 -14.58
N ASP A 72 -19.41 -6.16 -14.24
CA ASP A 72 -18.98 -5.97 -12.87
C ASP A 72 -19.58 -4.67 -12.29
N PRO A 73 -19.97 -4.65 -11.00
CA PRO A 73 -20.50 -3.46 -10.37
C PRO A 73 -19.43 -2.38 -10.24
N ALA A 74 -19.79 -1.14 -10.53
CA ALA A 74 -18.90 0.00 -10.29
C ALA A 74 -18.73 0.22 -8.78
N ILE A 75 -17.47 0.45 -8.36
CA ILE A 75 -17.08 0.69 -6.98
C ILE A 75 -16.35 2.03 -6.91
N VAL A 76 -16.82 2.90 -6.01
CA VAL A 76 -16.11 4.14 -5.67
C VAL A 76 -15.17 3.85 -4.51
N ALA A 77 -13.87 3.85 -4.78
CA ALA A 77 -12.82 3.69 -3.79
C ALA A 77 -11.78 4.81 -3.94
N GLY A 78 -11.27 5.30 -2.80
CA GLY A 78 -10.14 6.23 -2.78
C GLY A 78 -8.81 5.53 -3.08
N GLU A 79 -7.75 6.32 -3.23
CA GLU A 79 -6.39 5.90 -3.59
C GLU A 79 -5.91 4.79 -2.64
N SER A 80 -5.93 5.04 -1.33
CA SER A 80 -5.52 4.06 -0.32
C SER A 80 -6.47 2.86 -0.20
N GLY A 81 -7.76 3.06 -0.45
CA GLY A 81 -8.78 2.04 -0.24
C GLY A 81 -8.87 1.02 -1.37
N GLY A 82 -8.57 1.44 -2.60
CA GLY A 82 -8.63 0.59 -3.78
C GLY A 82 -7.33 -0.13 -4.11
N VAL A 83 -6.17 0.42 -3.70
CA VAL A 83 -4.83 0.03 -4.20
C VAL A 83 -4.46 -1.44 -4.02
N GLY A 84 -5.15 -2.18 -3.15
CA GLY A 84 -4.97 -3.63 -3.02
C GLY A 84 -5.17 -4.42 -4.33
N LEU A 85 -5.91 -3.88 -5.30
CA LEU A 85 -6.11 -4.49 -6.63
C LEU A 85 -4.91 -4.30 -7.59
N ALA A 86 -3.90 -3.51 -7.22
CA ALA A 86 -2.71 -3.30 -8.05
C ALA A 86 -1.70 -4.47 -7.98
N GLY A 87 -1.82 -5.34 -6.97
CA GLY A 87 -0.91 -6.46 -6.71
C GLY A 87 -1.32 -7.78 -7.33
#